data_AF-A0A7X8YQ94-F1
#
_entry.id   AF-A0A7X8YQ94-F1
#
_cell.length_a   1.000
_cell.length_b   1.000
_cell.length_c   1.000
_cell.angle_alpha   90.00
_cell.angle_beta   90.00
_cell.angle_gamma   90.00
#
_symmetry.space_group_name_H-M   'P 1'
#
loop_
_entity.id
_entity.type
_entity.pdbx_description
1 polymer ?
#
loop_
_entity_poly.entity_id
_entity_poly.type
_entity_poly.pdbx_seq_one_letter_code
_entity_poly.pdbx_strand_id
1 'polypeptide(L)'
;MEEQYVELDPRNITNNYRERVQRLAMFDPLFRLENKKTTDRSNRPIDYFSLGLLTLLFFFENMLLRNHKAGVKELAEFFQVINQGELNLDGAGYEKLARDIIDVFRPPGGKRNARTFYDWHTRQEETIYYSILKADRSDSKSNTQYYTLDEQGLELIFATREYFSEFQVSINQLLLRKQLERGQFWGALRQIDEMRVAVETLEERITRIRHEIQRNIVSEQTYQRYRDTIEEIHLRLSREDQEFEELQTFVRETRDRLSYERINQKDQQAYELIVKIDAELGEVHHQHGQLLRESIELKTTALQAAQESLYYAGIDSFNFQKEITEQLLGAPLPLTAARTLVEPFLFMEQSRQWSPLTVFSRQRVERRKENEGQEEFLQALDEEAQAQEREVLRRNYRGFMELILEVMGDREDISLQEVIQYCTDNRQDRLLQHRSFYDFWILLHQRSPILLSWDNEGTEENILGEVMKILPANVHSLTVVEQEGILQVNGRYSIRNMRLSMEVEGDVL
;
A
#
# COMPACT_ATOMS: atom_id res chain seq x y z
N MET A 1 32.77 -31.55 3.29
CA MET A 1 31.54 -30.80 3.55
C MET A 1 30.99 -31.36 4.86
N GLU A 2 31.34 -30.74 5.97
CA GLU A 2 30.70 -31.04 7.26
C GLU A 2 29.45 -30.16 7.33
N GLU A 3 28.29 -30.79 7.32
CA GLU A 3 27.01 -30.14 7.57
C GLU A 3 27.00 -29.62 9.01
N GLN A 4 27.06 -28.30 9.18
CA GLN A 4 26.78 -27.64 10.45
C GLN A 4 25.29 -27.85 10.78
N TYR A 5 24.99 -28.84 11.60
CA TYR A 5 23.69 -28.94 12.26
C TYR A 5 23.54 -27.78 13.23
N VAL A 6 22.61 -26.88 12.95
CA VAL A 6 22.19 -25.84 13.89
C VAL A 6 21.53 -26.54 15.08
N GLU A 7 22.18 -26.48 16.24
CA GLU A 7 21.69 -27.06 17.50
C GLU A 7 20.48 -26.25 17.98
N LEU A 8 19.27 -26.78 17.77
CA LEU A 8 18.02 -26.15 18.21
C LEU A 8 17.87 -26.30 19.72
N ASP A 9 17.95 -25.21 20.48
CA ASP A 9 17.66 -25.20 21.92
C ASP A 9 16.14 -25.35 22.18
N PRO A 10 15.67 -26.49 22.74
CA PRO A 10 14.26 -26.74 22.99
C PRO A 10 13.63 -25.74 23.98
N ARG A 11 14.44 -25.10 24.83
CA ARG A 11 13.95 -24.10 25.80
C ARG A 11 13.49 -22.82 25.10
N ASN A 12 14.19 -22.41 24.04
CA ASN A 12 13.78 -21.24 23.25
C ASN A 12 12.49 -21.49 22.47
N ILE A 13 12.28 -22.72 21.99
CA ILE A 13 11.05 -23.09 21.25
C ILE A 13 9.83 -23.15 22.17
N THR A 14 10.03 -23.65 23.39
CA THR A 14 8.94 -23.82 24.38
C THR A 14 8.67 -22.56 25.21
N ASN A 15 9.51 -21.53 25.13
CA ASN A 15 9.23 -20.26 25.77
C ASN A 15 7.88 -19.69 25.30
N ASN A 16 7.09 -19.19 26.26
CA ASN A 16 5.75 -18.64 26.04
C ASN A 16 4.72 -19.62 25.45
N TYR A 17 4.95 -20.94 25.58
CA TYR A 17 4.02 -21.96 25.06
C TYR A 17 2.59 -21.77 25.58
N ARG A 18 2.43 -21.55 26.90
CA ARG A 18 1.14 -21.19 27.51
C ARG A 18 0.44 -20.01 26.85
N GLU A 19 1.15 -18.92 26.58
CA GLU A 19 0.58 -17.72 25.97
C GLU A 19 0.12 -17.99 24.54
N ARG A 20 0.87 -18.79 23.77
CA ARG A 20 0.49 -19.21 22.42
C ARG A 20 -0.76 -20.08 22.44
N VAL A 21 -0.84 -21.02 23.38
CA VAL A 21 -2.04 -21.85 23.58
C VAL A 21 -3.22 -20.99 24.02
N GLN A 22 -3.01 -19.96 24.84
CA GLN A 22 -4.05 -19.00 25.21
C GLN A 22 -4.62 -18.25 24.00
N ARG A 23 -3.76 -17.74 23.10
CA ARG A 23 -4.19 -17.08 21.86
C ARG A 23 -4.99 -18.03 20.96
N LEU A 24 -4.55 -19.28 20.82
CA LEU A 24 -5.28 -20.30 20.06
C LEU A 24 -6.62 -20.67 20.72
N ALA A 25 -6.66 -20.75 22.05
CA ALA A 25 -7.87 -21.10 22.78
C ALA A 25 -9.01 -20.08 22.62
N MET A 26 -8.69 -18.83 22.25
CA MET A 26 -9.71 -17.80 21.95
C MET A 26 -10.59 -18.16 20.74
N PHE A 27 -10.07 -18.96 19.80
CA PHE A 27 -10.81 -19.41 18.62
C PHE A 27 -11.71 -20.62 18.89
N ASP A 28 -11.51 -21.35 20.00
CA ASP A 28 -12.26 -22.57 20.32
C ASP A 28 -13.79 -22.39 20.31
N PRO A 29 -14.38 -21.27 20.80
CA PRO A 29 -15.82 -21.05 20.72
C PRO A 29 -16.33 -21.07 19.27
N LEU A 30 -15.57 -20.53 18.31
CA LEU A 30 -15.95 -20.55 16.89
C LEU A 30 -15.91 -21.97 16.33
N PHE A 31 -14.87 -22.75 16.63
CA PHE A 31 -14.82 -24.16 16.23
C PHE A 31 -15.92 -25.02 16.90
N ARG A 32 -16.34 -24.68 18.12
CA ARG A 32 -17.51 -25.33 18.75
C ARG A 32 -18.81 -25.00 18.02
N LEU A 33 -18.93 -23.79 17.49
CA LEU A 33 -20.07 -23.39 16.66
C LEU A 33 -20.07 -24.12 15.32
N GLU A 34 -18.93 -24.30 14.67
CA GLU A 34 -18.80 -25.08 13.43
C GLU A 34 -19.31 -26.53 13.59
N ASN A 35 -19.10 -27.12 14.77
CA ASN A 35 -19.53 -28.48 15.06
C ASN A 35 -21.05 -28.62 15.33
N LYS A 36 -21.81 -27.52 15.39
CA LYS A 36 -23.28 -27.57 15.59
C LYS A 36 -23.99 -27.88 14.26
N LYS A 37 -24.59 -29.07 14.19
CA LYS A 37 -25.37 -29.55 13.02
C LYS A 37 -26.87 -29.29 13.20
N THR A 38 -27.27 -28.03 13.29
CA THR A 38 -28.70 -27.66 13.36
C THR A 38 -29.20 -27.30 11.96
N THR A 39 -30.40 -27.76 11.63
CA THR A 39 -31.05 -27.46 10.35
C THR A 39 -32.19 -26.47 10.54
N ASP A 40 -32.40 -25.67 9.52
CA ASP A 40 -33.50 -24.73 9.40
C ASP A 40 -34.82 -25.43 9.00
N ARG A 41 -35.96 -24.71 8.99
CA ARG A 41 -37.29 -25.25 8.62
C ARG A 41 -37.35 -25.79 7.20
N SER A 42 -36.50 -25.26 6.30
CA SER A 42 -36.32 -25.76 4.93
C SER A 42 -35.29 -26.90 4.82
N ASN A 43 -34.86 -27.47 5.96
CA ASN A 43 -33.90 -28.57 6.06
C ASN A 43 -32.49 -28.27 5.51
N ARG A 44 -32.13 -26.97 5.46
CA ARG A 44 -30.77 -26.51 5.14
C ARG A 44 -29.93 -26.44 6.42
N PRO A 45 -28.64 -26.80 6.39
CA PRO A 45 -27.75 -26.64 7.54
C PRO A 45 -27.53 -25.15 7.82
N ILE A 46 -27.59 -24.76 9.09
CA ILE A 46 -27.32 -23.39 9.52
C ILE A 46 -25.81 -23.25 9.74
N ASP A 47 -25.20 -22.24 9.13
CA ASP A 47 -23.79 -21.93 9.34
C ASP A 47 -23.57 -21.15 10.64
N TYR A 48 -23.42 -21.88 11.75
CA TYR A 48 -23.15 -21.29 13.06
C TYR A 48 -21.77 -20.65 13.17
N PHE A 49 -20.79 -21.07 12.36
CA PHE A 49 -19.44 -20.51 12.40
C PHE A 49 -19.46 -19.06 11.89
N SER A 50 -20.01 -18.85 10.69
CA SER A 50 -20.11 -17.51 10.09
C SER A 50 -21.02 -16.58 10.88
N LEU A 51 -22.16 -17.10 11.39
CA LEU A 51 -23.04 -16.33 12.27
C LEU A 51 -22.39 -16.01 13.63
N GLY A 52 -21.49 -16.88 14.10
CA GLY A 52 -20.66 -16.64 15.28
C GLY A 52 -19.71 -15.46 15.09
N LEU A 53 -19.01 -15.40 13.95
CA LEU A 53 -18.15 -14.26 13.62
C LEU A 53 -18.96 -12.96 13.44
N LEU A 54 -20.09 -13.01 12.73
CA LEU A 54 -21.02 -11.89 12.59
C LEU A 54 -21.50 -11.34 13.94
N THR A 55 -21.74 -12.23 14.91
CA THR A 55 -22.12 -11.83 16.28
C THR A 55 -21.03 -11.01 16.96
N LEU A 56 -19.77 -11.43 16.82
CA LEU A 56 -18.63 -10.69 17.36
C LEU A 56 -18.51 -9.29 16.74
N LEU A 57 -18.64 -9.21 15.41
CA LEU A 57 -18.65 -7.92 14.69
C LEU A 57 -19.81 -7.02 15.12
N PHE A 58 -21.01 -7.58 15.32
CA PHE A 58 -22.16 -6.84 15.83
C PHE A 58 -21.90 -6.22 17.21
N PHE A 59 -21.32 -6.98 18.15
CA PHE A 59 -20.98 -6.44 19.47
C PHE A 59 -19.85 -5.41 19.41
N PHE A 60 -18.90 -5.58 18.48
CA PHE A 60 -17.83 -4.61 18.26
C PHE A 60 -18.37 -3.26 17.75
N GLU A 61 -19.24 -3.29 16.74
CA GLU A 61 -19.84 -2.08 16.18
C GLU A 61 -20.69 -1.34 17.22
N ASN A 62 -21.49 -2.06 18.01
CA ASN A 62 -22.24 -1.46 19.11
C ASN A 62 -21.32 -0.87 20.19
N MET A 63 -20.15 -1.46 20.43
CA MET A 63 -19.16 -0.91 21.35
C MET A 63 -18.57 0.41 20.83
N LEU A 64 -18.25 0.49 19.53
CA LEU A 64 -17.77 1.72 18.88
C LEU A 64 -18.81 2.84 18.92
N LEU A 65 -20.07 2.53 18.63
CA LEU A 65 -21.19 3.46 18.68
C LEU A 65 -21.65 3.82 20.10
N ARG A 66 -20.99 3.29 21.14
CA ARG A 66 -21.35 3.45 22.56
C ARG A 66 -22.80 3.03 22.86
N ASN A 67 -23.30 2.05 22.13
CA ASN A 67 -24.62 1.47 22.34
C ASN A 67 -24.55 0.31 23.33
N HIS A 68 -25.02 0.56 24.56
CA HIS A 68 -25.01 -0.41 25.66
C HIS A 68 -26.25 -1.33 25.70
N LYS A 69 -27.13 -1.26 24.69
CA LYS A 69 -28.36 -2.07 24.60
C LYS A 69 -28.23 -3.19 23.56
N ALA A 70 -27.15 -3.97 23.64
CA ALA A 70 -26.93 -5.12 22.76
C ALA A 70 -27.19 -6.43 23.52
N GLY A 71 -28.29 -7.10 23.20
CA GLY A 71 -28.74 -8.34 23.84
C GLY A 71 -29.17 -9.38 22.81
N VAL A 72 -29.82 -10.45 23.31
CA VAL A 72 -30.28 -11.58 22.46
C VAL A 72 -31.31 -11.13 21.42
N LYS A 73 -32.19 -10.19 21.79
CA LYS A 73 -33.27 -9.71 20.92
C LYS A 73 -32.72 -8.85 19.78
N GLU A 74 -31.83 -7.92 20.12
CA GLU A 74 -31.22 -7.02 19.14
C GLU A 74 -30.32 -7.79 18.16
N LEU A 75 -29.62 -8.83 18.63
CA LEU A 75 -28.87 -9.74 17.75
C LEU A 75 -29.80 -10.55 16.84
N ALA A 76 -30.95 -11.01 17.34
CA ALA A 76 -31.94 -11.73 16.54
C ALA A 76 -32.57 -10.85 15.45
N GLU A 77 -32.88 -9.59 15.77
CA GLU A 77 -33.35 -8.59 14.80
C GLU A 77 -32.28 -8.30 13.75
N PHE A 78 -31.01 -8.16 14.16
CA PHE A 78 -29.88 -7.99 13.24
C PHE A 78 -29.76 -9.15 12.25
N PHE A 79 -29.84 -10.40 12.73
CA PHE A 79 -29.84 -11.56 11.85
C PHE A 79 -31.02 -11.58 10.89
N GLN A 80 -32.22 -11.19 11.32
CA GLN A 80 -33.38 -11.08 10.43
C GLN A 80 -33.16 -10.08 9.29
N VAL A 81 -32.53 -8.93 9.58
CA VAL A 81 -32.23 -7.89 8.57
C VAL A 81 -31.21 -8.39 7.55
N ILE A 82 -30.15 -9.07 7.99
CA ILE A 82 -29.08 -9.56 7.12
C ILE A 82 -29.51 -10.77 6.29
N ASN A 83 -30.45 -11.56 6.79
CA ASN A 83 -30.75 -12.88 6.24
C ASN A 83 -31.13 -12.90 4.75
N GLN A 84 -31.71 -11.84 4.18
CA GLN A 84 -32.03 -11.69 2.74
C GLN A 84 -32.66 -12.93 2.03
N GLY A 85 -33.26 -13.85 2.78
CA GLY A 85 -33.89 -15.08 2.27
C GLY A 85 -33.04 -16.37 2.34
N GLU A 86 -31.85 -16.36 2.93
CA GLU A 86 -30.97 -17.54 3.04
C GLU A 86 -31.44 -18.56 4.11
N LEU A 87 -31.90 -18.06 5.26
CA LEU A 87 -32.45 -18.85 6.38
C LEU A 87 -33.97 -18.65 6.49
N ASN A 88 -34.71 -19.75 6.64
CA ASN A 88 -36.15 -19.80 6.83
C ASN A 88 -36.53 -20.04 8.32
N LEU A 89 -36.12 -19.11 9.18
CA LEU A 89 -36.47 -19.11 10.60
C LEU A 89 -37.62 -18.13 10.89
N ASP A 90 -38.42 -18.41 11.91
CA ASP A 90 -39.34 -17.42 12.49
C ASP A 90 -38.64 -16.56 13.54
N GLY A 91 -39.31 -15.51 14.03
CA GLY A 91 -38.76 -14.62 15.05
C GLY A 91 -38.24 -15.37 16.29
N ALA A 92 -38.98 -16.39 16.74
CA ALA A 92 -38.54 -17.26 17.84
C ALA A 92 -37.32 -18.13 17.48
N GLY A 93 -37.20 -18.57 16.24
CA GLY A 93 -36.04 -19.28 15.70
C GLY A 93 -34.78 -18.41 15.70
N TYR A 94 -34.88 -17.14 15.31
CA TYR A 94 -33.77 -16.19 15.38
C TYR A 94 -33.35 -15.88 16.82
N GLU A 95 -34.29 -15.71 17.75
CA GLU A 95 -33.97 -15.54 19.17
C GLU A 95 -33.25 -16.76 19.75
N LYS A 96 -33.69 -17.96 19.37
CA LYS A 96 -33.03 -19.21 19.78
C LYS A 96 -31.62 -19.28 19.20
N LEU A 97 -31.44 -18.95 17.93
CA LEU A 97 -30.14 -18.93 17.26
C LEU A 97 -29.18 -17.94 17.93
N ALA A 98 -29.64 -16.70 18.18
CA ALA A 98 -28.87 -15.69 18.88
C ALA A 98 -28.45 -16.15 20.29
N ARG A 99 -29.36 -16.79 21.03
CA ARG A 99 -29.06 -17.36 22.35
C ARG A 99 -28.05 -18.50 22.28
N ASP A 100 -28.23 -19.42 21.32
CA ASP A 100 -27.34 -20.56 21.11
C ASP A 100 -25.90 -20.15 20.79
N ILE A 101 -25.71 -18.99 20.15
CA ILE A 101 -24.38 -18.42 19.84
C ILE A 101 -23.81 -17.71 21.08
N ILE A 102 -24.61 -16.86 21.74
CA ILE A 102 -24.19 -16.14 22.95
C ILE A 102 -23.78 -17.12 24.06
N ASP A 103 -24.52 -18.22 24.24
CA ASP A 103 -24.21 -19.23 25.26
C ASP A 103 -22.87 -19.95 25.02
N VAL A 104 -22.40 -20.01 23.77
CA VAL A 104 -21.08 -20.59 23.44
C VAL A 104 -19.96 -19.60 23.75
N PHE A 105 -20.16 -18.31 23.46
CA PHE A 105 -19.20 -17.26 23.79
C PHE A 105 -19.16 -16.95 25.30
N ARG A 106 -20.28 -17.12 25.99
CA ARG A 106 -20.43 -16.92 27.42
C ARG A 106 -21.36 -17.99 28.03
N PRO A 107 -20.80 -19.07 28.58
CA PRO A 107 -21.57 -20.14 29.18
C PRO A 107 -22.55 -19.65 30.25
N PRO A 108 -23.77 -20.25 30.32
CA PRO A 108 -24.74 -19.90 31.34
C PRO A 108 -24.18 -20.18 32.75
N GLY A 109 -24.45 -19.27 33.69
CA GLY A 109 -23.97 -19.34 35.06
C GLY A 109 -22.65 -18.59 35.35
N GLY A 110 -22.17 -17.77 34.42
CA GLY A 110 -21.01 -16.90 34.64
C GLY A 110 -19.66 -17.61 34.69
N LYS A 111 -19.62 -18.88 34.29
CA LYS A 111 -18.37 -19.64 34.16
C LYS A 111 -17.60 -19.14 32.95
N ARG A 112 -16.31 -18.84 33.14
CA ARG A 112 -15.39 -18.53 32.03
C ARG A 112 -15.19 -19.79 31.19
N ASN A 113 -15.00 -19.62 29.89
CA ASN A 113 -14.56 -20.71 29.04
C ASN A 113 -13.16 -21.15 29.49
N ALA A 114 -12.88 -22.44 29.35
CA ALA A 114 -11.60 -23.00 29.78
C ALA A 114 -11.07 -23.99 28.76
N ARG A 115 -9.74 -24.07 28.66
CA ARG A 115 -9.02 -25.11 27.92
C ARG A 115 -7.93 -25.70 28.80
N THR A 116 -7.96 -27.02 28.94
CA THR A 116 -6.90 -27.80 29.58
C THR A 116 -5.90 -28.26 28.52
N PHE A 117 -4.61 -28.13 28.80
CA PHE A 117 -3.54 -28.55 27.90
C PHE A 117 -2.29 -28.91 28.69
N TYR A 118 -1.41 -29.70 28.07
CA TYR A 118 -0.10 -30.01 28.63
C TYR A 118 0.91 -28.95 28.18
N ASP A 119 1.47 -28.20 29.12
CA ASP A 119 2.52 -27.22 28.83
C ASP A 119 3.87 -27.92 28.73
N TRP A 120 4.46 -27.91 27.53
CA TRP A 120 5.75 -28.55 27.26
C TRP A 120 6.95 -27.80 27.86
N HIS A 121 6.76 -26.54 28.27
CA HIS A 121 7.76 -25.75 28.99
C HIS A 121 7.80 -26.12 30.47
N THR A 122 6.65 -26.08 31.15
CA THR A 122 6.55 -26.38 32.60
C THR A 122 6.41 -27.88 32.89
N ARG A 123 6.12 -28.69 31.86
CA ARG A 123 5.86 -30.15 31.92
C ARG A 123 4.68 -30.53 32.82
N GLN A 124 3.68 -29.65 32.90
CA GLN A 124 2.49 -29.82 33.75
C GLN A 124 1.20 -29.64 32.93
N GLU A 125 0.11 -30.23 33.40
CA GLU A 125 -1.22 -29.91 32.89
C GLU A 125 -1.67 -28.56 33.45
N GLU A 126 -1.96 -27.62 32.56
CA GLU A 126 -2.42 -26.29 32.89
C GLU A 126 -3.81 -26.04 32.31
N THR A 127 -4.56 -25.16 32.97
CA THR A 127 -5.88 -24.72 32.52
C THR A 127 -5.87 -23.22 32.30
N ILE A 128 -6.19 -22.78 31.09
CA ILE A 128 -6.39 -21.36 30.76
C ILE A 128 -7.88 -21.08 30.78
N TYR A 129 -8.24 -19.97 31.44
CA TYR A 129 -9.60 -19.43 31.43
C TYR A 129 -9.65 -18.20 30.53
N TYR A 130 -10.68 -18.12 29.69
CA TYR A 130 -10.91 -17.01 28.79
C TYR A 130 -12.40 -16.63 28.71
N SER A 131 -12.65 -15.39 28.29
CA SER A 131 -13.96 -14.75 28.26
C SER A 131 -14.05 -13.88 27.01
N ILE A 132 -15.03 -14.16 26.15
CA ILE A 132 -15.22 -13.42 24.89
C ILE A 132 -16.23 -12.29 25.06
N LEU A 133 -17.31 -12.56 25.81
CA LEU A 133 -18.35 -11.59 26.14
C LEU A 133 -18.48 -11.43 27.66
N LYS A 134 -18.68 -10.19 28.12
CA LYS A 134 -18.99 -9.85 29.52
C LYS A 134 -20.41 -9.30 29.65
N ALA A 135 -20.97 -9.41 30.86
CA ALA A 135 -22.23 -8.71 31.17
C ALA A 135 -21.96 -7.21 31.23
N ASP A 136 -22.83 -6.43 30.60
CA ASP A 136 -22.88 -4.98 30.81
C ASP A 136 -24.05 -4.67 31.76
N ARG A 137 -25.12 -4.04 31.28
CA ARG A 137 -26.30 -3.70 32.08
C ARG A 137 -27.37 -4.80 32.03
N SER A 138 -28.17 -4.88 33.08
CA SER A 138 -29.36 -5.73 33.13
C SER A 138 -30.57 -4.85 33.42
N ASP A 139 -31.64 -5.02 32.66
CA ASP A 139 -32.90 -4.33 32.92
C ASP A 139 -33.83 -5.25 33.71
N SER A 140 -33.95 -4.97 35.01
CA SER A 140 -34.77 -5.74 35.95
C SER A 140 -36.26 -5.74 35.60
N LYS A 141 -36.74 -4.82 34.76
CA LYS A 141 -38.16 -4.76 34.35
C LYS A 141 -38.47 -5.66 33.16
N SER A 142 -37.52 -5.89 32.27
CA SER A 142 -37.69 -6.68 31.05
C SER A 142 -36.98 -8.04 31.11
N ASN A 143 -36.33 -8.38 32.24
CA ASN A 143 -35.50 -9.57 32.43
C ASN A 143 -34.50 -9.79 31.27
N THR A 144 -34.01 -8.70 30.70
CA THR A 144 -33.13 -8.71 29.51
C THR A 144 -31.71 -8.39 29.95
N GLN A 145 -30.79 -9.28 29.58
CA GLN A 145 -29.36 -9.15 29.85
C GLN A 145 -28.66 -8.59 28.61
N TYR A 146 -27.90 -7.52 28.78
CA TYR A 146 -27.03 -6.97 27.73
C TYR A 146 -25.59 -7.47 27.89
N TYR A 147 -24.90 -7.57 26.76
CA TYR A 147 -23.55 -8.11 26.64
C TYR A 147 -22.64 -7.12 25.91
N THR A 148 -21.36 -7.11 26.27
CA THR A 148 -20.30 -6.37 25.59
C THR A 148 -19.10 -7.28 25.37
N LEU A 149 -18.22 -6.92 24.44
CA LEU A 149 -16.97 -7.65 24.24
C LEU A 149 -16.06 -7.47 25.46
N ASP A 150 -15.44 -8.57 25.84
CA ASP A 150 -14.37 -8.60 26.82
C ASP A 150 -13.02 -8.40 26.12
N GLU A 151 -11.94 -8.14 26.88
CA GLU A 151 -10.61 -7.84 26.31
C GLU A 151 -10.14 -8.92 25.32
N GLN A 152 -10.33 -10.19 25.66
CA GLN A 152 -9.95 -11.32 24.81
C GLN A 152 -10.89 -11.52 23.61
N GLY A 153 -12.13 -11.03 23.70
CA GLY A 153 -13.04 -10.96 22.55
C GLY A 153 -12.62 -9.88 21.55
N LEU A 154 -12.07 -8.77 22.04
CA LEU A 154 -11.46 -7.74 21.18
C LEU A 154 -10.19 -8.26 20.51
N GLU A 155 -9.31 -8.95 21.25
CA GLU A 155 -8.12 -9.59 20.68
C GLU A 155 -8.46 -10.56 19.55
N LEU A 156 -9.53 -11.37 19.71
CA LEU A 156 -10.03 -12.26 18.67
C LEU A 156 -10.50 -11.50 17.42
N ILE A 157 -11.29 -10.43 17.59
CA ILE A 157 -11.77 -9.63 16.46
C ILE A 157 -10.62 -8.95 15.74
N PHE A 158 -9.68 -8.36 16.49
CA PHE A 158 -8.52 -7.74 15.89
C PHE A 158 -7.68 -8.77 15.12
N ALA A 159 -7.47 -9.98 15.64
CA ALA A 159 -6.80 -11.04 14.91
C ALA A 159 -7.50 -11.43 13.59
N THR A 160 -8.81 -11.17 13.45
CA THR A 160 -9.59 -11.44 12.23
C THR A 160 -9.78 -10.24 11.30
N ARG A 161 -9.49 -9.02 11.75
CA ARG A 161 -9.62 -7.79 10.95
C ARG A 161 -8.22 -7.38 10.48
N GLU A 162 -8.07 -6.93 9.24
CA GLU A 162 -6.79 -6.38 8.71
C GLU A 162 -6.19 -5.28 9.61
N TYR A 163 -7.00 -4.68 10.50
CA TYR A 163 -6.62 -3.69 11.50
C TYR A 163 -5.48 -4.12 12.42
N PHE A 164 -5.34 -5.41 12.76
CA PHE A 164 -4.23 -5.84 13.62
C PHE A 164 -2.89 -5.81 12.88
N SER A 165 -2.89 -6.00 11.55
CA SER A 165 -1.68 -5.81 10.73
C SER A 165 -1.43 -4.33 10.43
N GLU A 166 -2.49 -3.53 10.29
CA GLU A 166 -2.39 -2.14 9.86
C GLU A 166 -2.09 -1.15 10.98
N PHE A 167 -2.47 -1.45 12.23
CA PHE A 167 -2.24 -0.59 13.38
C PHE A 167 -1.33 -1.26 14.43
N GLN A 168 -0.61 -2.33 14.06
CA GLN A 168 0.24 -3.08 14.98
C GLN A 168 1.27 -2.17 15.66
N VAL A 169 1.92 -1.29 14.88
CA VAL A 169 2.91 -0.33 15.36
C VAL A 169 2.26 0.69 16.30
N SER A 170 1.18 1.34 15.86
CA SER A 170 0.39 2.30 16.67
C SER A 170 -0.08 1.72 18.03
N ILE A 171 -0.61 0.49 18.04
CA ILE A 171 -1.09 -0.17 19.29
C ILE A 171 0.09 -0.47 20.20
N ASN A 172 1.20 -0.96 19.63
CA ASN A 172 2.38 -1.31 20.39
C ASN A 172 3.06 -0.08 21.01
N GLN A 173 3.08 1.07 20.32
CA GLN A 173 3.56 2.34 20.86
C GLN A 173 2.75 2.77 22.11
N LEU A 174 1.43 2.66 22.04
CA LEU A 174 0.54 3.04 23.14
C LEU A 174 0.70 2.11 24.35
N LEU A 175 0.86 0.80 24.10
CA LEU A 175 1.13 -0.19 25.13
C LEU A 175 2.53 0.01 25.77
N LEU A 176 3.55 0.32 24.95
CA LEU A 176 4.90 0.63 25.41
C LEU A 176 4.89 1.83 26.36
N ARG A 177 4.24 2.93 25.96
CA ARG A 177 4.06 4.13 26.79
C ARG A 177 3.43 3.76 28.14
N LYS A 178 2.37 2.95 28.12
CA LYS A 178 1.66 2.55 29.35
C LYS A 178 2.50 1.65 30.26
N GLN A 179 3.31 0.76 29.71
CA GLN A 179 4.21 -0.10 30.48
C GLN A 179 5.35 0.69 31.11
N LEU A 180 5.92 1.65 30.38
CA LEU A 180 6.95 2.56 30.89
C LEU A 180 6.42 3.47 32.02
N GLU A 181 5.20 4.01 31.91
CA GLU A 181 4.53 4.74 33.00
C GLU A 181 4.41 3.89 34.28
N ARG A 182 4.19 2.59 34.13
CA ARG A 182 4.03 1.63 35.25
C ARG A 182 5.37 1.06 35.74
N GLY A 183 6.51 1.44 35.15
CA GLY A 183 7.83 0.91 35.47
C GLY A 183 8.04 -0.55 35.05
N GLN A 184 7.26 -1.07 34.09
CA GLN A 184 7.31 -2.45 33.60
C GLN A 184 8.28 -2.61 32.42
N PHE A 185 9.58 -2.43 32.66
CA PHE A 185 10.61 -2.39 31.60
C PHE A 185 10.77 -3.70 30.80
N TRP A 186 10.57 -4.86 31.44
CA TRP A 186 10.63 -6.14 30.71
C TRP A 186 9.48 -6.31 29.70
N GLY A 187 8.27 -5.85 30.06
CA GLY A 187 7.14 -5.84 29.13
C GLY A 187 7.38 -4.87 27.98
N ALA A 188 7.95 -3.70 28.29
CA ALA A 188 8.30 -2.68 27.32
C ALA A 188 9.29 -3.18 26.26
N LEU A 189 10.31 -3.94 26.67
CA LEU A 189 11.27 -4.51 25.72
C LEU A 189 10.60 -5.48 24.73
N ARG A 190 9.73 -6.35 25.24
CA ARG A 190 8.93 -7.26 24.38
C ARG A 190 8.05 -6.48 23.40
N GLN A 191 7.50 -5.35 23.84
CA GLN A 191 6.69 -4.50 22.98
C GLN A 191 7.50 -3.92 21.82
N ILE A 192 8.77 -3.55 22.06
CA ILE A 192 9.68 -3.10 21.01
C ILE A 192 10.00 -4.23 20.04
N ASP A 193 10.26 -5.45 20.54
CA ASP A 193 10.47 -6.61 19.66
C ASP A 193 9.24 -6.88 18.76
N GLU A 194 8.03 -6.74 19.31
CA GLU A 194 6.79 -6.87 18.54
C GLU A 194 6.59 -5.72 17.52
N MET A 195 7.09 -4.52 17.79
CA MET A 195 7.14 -3.42 16.82
C MET A 195 8.16 -3.69 15.71
N ARG A 196 9.35 -4.20 16.04
CA ARG A 196 10.40 -4.53 15.05
C ARG A 196 9.88 -5.50 14.01
N VAL A 197 9.25 -6.60 14.46
CA VAL A 197 8.63 -7.58 13.55
C VAL A 197 7.53 -6.93 12.70
N ALA A 198 6.73 -6.02 13.27
CA ALA A 198 5.70 -5.31 12.50
C ALA A 198 6.31 -4.43 11.39
N VAL A 199 7.40 -3.71 11.69
CA VAL A 199 8.13 -2.89 10.72
C VAL A 199 8.74 -3.76 9.60
N GLU A 200 9.37 -4.89 9.94
CA GLU A 200 9.90 -5.86 8.96
C GLU A 200 8.78 -6.39 8.03
N THR A 201 7.62 -6.75 8.59
CA THR A 201 6.49 -7.21 7.75
C THR A 201 5.93 -6.11 6.84
N LEU A 202 5.99 -4.86 7.27
CA LEU A 202 5.58 -3.72 6.47
C LEU A 202 6.56 -3.46 5.32
N GLU A 203 7.86 -3.59 5.57
CA GLU A 203 8.92 -3.54 4.55
C GLU A 203 8.68 -4.59 3.46
N GLU A 204 8.42 -5.84 3.83
CA GLU A 204 8.11 -6.91 2.88
C GLU A 204 6.85 -6.61 2.04
N ARG A 205 5.84 -5.97 2.66
CA ARG A 205 4.60 -5.57 1.97
C ARG A 205 4.87 -4.45 0.98
N ILE A 206 5.61 -3.42 1.38
CA ILE A 206 6.02 -2.30 0.51
C ILE A 206 6.85 -2.82 -0.67
N THR A 207 7.78 -3.75 -0.42
CA THR A 207 8.59 -4.39 -1.45
C THR A 207 7.74 -5.21 -2.41
N ARG A 208 6.74 -5.96 -1.94
CA ARG A 208 5.79 -6.67 -2.81
C ARG A 208 4.98 -5.74 -3.68
N ILE A 209 4.42 -4.68 -3.09
CA ILE A 209 3.66 -3.65 -3.83
C ILE A 209 4.55 -3.02 -4.92
N ARG A 210 5.81 -2.70 -4.61
CA ARG A 210 6.80 -2.21 -5.60
C ARG A 210 6.92 -3.13 -6.81
N HIS A 211 7.11 -4.44 -6.57
CA HIS A 211 7.22 -5.42 -7.65
C HIS A 211 5.92 -5.60 -8.44
N GLU A 212 4.76 -5.53 -7.77
CA GLU A 212 3.47 -5.62 -8.43
C GLU A 212 3.19 -4.41 -9.32
N ILE A 213 3.50 -3.19 -8.85
CA ILE A 213 3.41 -1.96 -9.64
C ILE A 213 4.26 -2.08 -10.91
N GLN A 214 5.48 -2.60 -10.79
CA GLN A 214 6.38 -2.77 -11.93
C GLN A 214 5.91 -3.85 -12.93
N ARG A 215 5.14 -4.86 -12.49
CA ARG A 215 4.72 -6.00 -13.33
C ARG A 215 3.31 -5.88 -13.91
N ASN A 216 2.38 -5.28 -13.18
CA ASN A 216 0.94 -5.49 -13.38
C ASN A 216 0.14 -4.23 -13.74
N ILE A 217 0.79 -3.08 -13.94
CA ILE A 217 0.05 -1.85 -14.28
C ILE A 217 -0.26 -1.87 -15.79
N VAL A 218 -1.33 -2.60 -16.11
CA VAL A 218 -1.92 -2.73 -17.45
C VAL A 218 -3.23 -1.95 -17.55
N SER A 219 -3.83 -1.56 -16.41
CA SER A 219 -5.09 -0.82 -16.38
C SER A 219 -5.08 0.38 -15.43
N GLU A 220 -5.83 1.42 -15.79
CA GLU A 220 -6.05 2.62 -14.97
C GLU A 220 -6.72 2.30 -13.63
N GLN A 221 -7.63 1.32 -13.61
CA GLN A 221 -8.28 0.88 -12.37
C GLN A 221 -7.28 0.25 -11.38
N THR A 222 -6.32 -0.52 -11.90
CA THR A 222 -5.25 -1.12 -11.09
C THR A 222 -4.30 -0.04 -10.57
N TYR A 223 -3.93 0.93 -11.41
CA TYR A 223 -3.13 2.09 -11.01
C TYR A 223 -3.77 2.86 -9.85
N GLN A 224 -5.06 3.19 -9.98
CA GLN A 224 -5.78 3.97 -8.99
C GLN A 224 -5.85 3.25 -7.63
N ARG A 225 -6.07 1.93 -7.63
CA ARG A 225 -6.02 1.12 -6.40
C ARG A 225 -4.66 1.15 -5.72
N TYR A 226 -3.56 1.00 -6.47
CA TYR A 226 -2.21 1.04 -5.90
C TYR A 226 -1.86 2.44 -5.38
N ARG A 227 -2.26 3.49 -6.10
CA ARG A 227 -2.09 4.87 -5.66
C ARG A 227 -2.77 5.12 -4.33
N ASP A 228 -4.05 4.76 -4.23
CA ASP A 228 -4.83 4.97 -3.02
C ASP A 228 -4.24 4.15 -1.84
N THR A 229 -3.78 2.92 -2.11
CA THR A 229 -3.11 2.05 -1.12
C THR A 229 -1.79 2.66 -0.62
N ILE A 230 -0.94 3.16 -1.53
CA ILE A 230 0.34 3.79 -1.16
C ILE A 230 0.09 5.08 -0.38
N GLU A 231 -0.90 5.87 -0.78
CA GLU A 231 -1.24 7.11 -0.10
C GLU A 231 -1.74 6.85 1.34
N GLU A 232 -2.55 5.82 1.54
CA GLU A 232 -2.97 5.39 2.88
C GLU A 232 -1.78 4.94 3.74
N ILE A 233 -0.87 4.12 3.18
CA ILE A 233 0.36 3.68 3.88
C ILE A 233 1.20 4.88 4.27
N HIS A 234 1.40 5.84 3.36
CA HIS A 234 2.20 7.04 3.61
C HIS A 234 1.60 7.92 4.70
N LEU A 235 0.29 8.19 4.64
CA LEU A 235 -0.41 8.98 5.67
C LEU A 235 -0.31 8.33 7.04
N ARG A 236 -0.39 6.99 7.10
CA ARG A 236 -0.24 6.25 8.36
C ARG A 236 1.19 6.33 8.87
N LEU A 237 2.19 6.00 8.05
CA LEU A 237 3.60 6.05 8.43
C LEU A 237 3.97 7.45 8.95
N SER A 238 3.51 8.52 8.28
CA SER A 238 3.78 9.88 8.72
C SER A 238 3.19 10.22 10.09
N ARG A 239 2.01 9.69 10.44
CA ARG A 239 1.43 9.86 11.78
C ARG A 239 2.20 9.05 12.83
N GLU A 240 2.56 7.81 12.50
CA GLU A 240 3.32 6.94 13.40
C GLU A 240 4.73 7.47 13.70
N ASP A 241 5.37 8.12 12.73
CA ASP A 241 6.69 8.75 12.85
C ASP A 241 6.67 9.89 13.90
N GLN A 242 5.61 10.71 13.88
CA GLN A 242 5.39 11.74 14.91
C GLN A 242 5.24 11.14 16.31
N GLU A 243 4.45 10.07 16.44
CA GLU A 243 4.27 9.34 17.70
C GLU A 243 5.57 8.66 18.18
N PHE A 244 6.43 8.19 17.26
CA PHE A 244 7.75 7.64 17.58
C PHE A 244 8.68 8.70 18.19
N GLU A 245 8.70 9.92 17.64
CA GLU A 245 9.49 11.04 18.18
C GLU A 245 9.02 11.42 19.60
N GLU A 246 7.70 11.47 19.83
CA GLU A 246 7.15 11.70 21.18
C GLU A 246 7.55 10.59 22.14
N LEU A 247 7.47 9.33 21.70
CA LEU A 247 7.80 8.17 22.51
C LEU A 247 9.30 8.08 22.84
N GLN A 248 10.18 8.40 21.88
CA GLN A 248 11.61 8.51 22.12
C GLN A 248 11.92 9.61 23.14
N THR A 249 11.28 10.76 23.01
CA THR A 249 11.45 11.87 23.96
C THR A 249 11.05 11.42 25.38
N PHE A 250 9.91 10.74 25.51
CA PHE A 250 9.45 10.18 26.79
C PHE A 250 10.39 9.12 27.38
N VAL A 251 10.98 8.24 26.56
CA VAL A 251 11.97 7.26 26.99
C VAL A 251 13.25 7.94 27.49
N ARG A 252 13.73 8.97 26.77
CA ARG A 252 14.91 9.76 27.18
C ARG A 252 14.68 10.48 28.50
N GLU A 253 13.53 11.12 28.68
CA GLU A 253 13.15 11.76 29.95
C GLU A 253 13.08 10.75 31.10
N THR A 254 12.52 9.56 30.85
CA THR A 254 12.44 8.48 31.84
C THR A 254 13.83 7.96 32.23
N ARG A 255 14.71 7.79 31.24
CA ARG A 255 16.11 7.40 31.43
C ARG A 255 16.86 8.44 32.27
N ASP A 256 16.68 9.72 31.97
CA ASP A 256 17.35 10.80 32.68
C ASP A 256 16.84 10.90 34.12
N ARG A 257 15.53 10.76 34.38
CA ARG A 257 14.96 10.67 35.74
C ARG A 257 15.58 9.54 36.55
N LEU A 258 15.62 8.32 36.00
CA LEU A 258 16.22 7.15 36.66
C LEU A 258 17.73 7.30 36.87
N SER A 259 18.41 8.12 36.06
CA SER A 259 19.84 8.39 36.21
C SER A 259 20.18 9.14 37.51
N TYR A 260 19.27 10.01 37.99
CA TYR A 260 19.45 10.77 39.23
C TYR A 260 19.07 9.98 40.49
N GLU A 261 18.28 8.90 40.36
CA GLU A 261 17.76 8.09 41.48
C GLU A 261 18.65 6.87 41.84
N ARG A 262 19.89 6.80 41.34
CA ARG A 262 20.82 5.65 41.49
C ARG A 262 21.27 5.42 42.95
N ILE A 263 20.42 4.83 43.77
CA ILE A 263 20.72 4.53 45.17
C ILE A 263 20.72 3.01 45.46
N ASN A 264 19.91 2.20 44.76
CA ASN A 264 19.83 0.74 44.96
C ASN A 264 20.22 -0.12 43.75
N GLN A 265 20.59 -1.39 43.99
CA GLN A 265 20.86 -2.40 42.94
C GLN A 265 19.67 -2.67 42.00
N LYS A 266 18.42 -2.57 42.49
CA LYS A 266 17.22 -2.70 41.66
C LYS A 266 17.06 -1.53 40.67
N ASP A 267 17.42 -0.33 41.11
CA ASP A 267 17.34 0.89 40.29
C ASP A 267 18.40 0.85 39.19
N GLN A 268 19.55 0.21 39.45
CA GLN A 268 20.59 -0.01 38.46
C GLN A 268 20.16 -0.99 37.35
N GLN A 269 19.47 -2.08 37.70
CA GLN A 269 18.90 -3.00 36.70
C GLN A 269 17.80 -2.35 35.86
N ALA A 270 16.94 -1.54 36.49
CA ALA A 270 15.92 -0.77 35.77
C ALA A 270 16.56 0.25 34.82
N TYR A 271 17.67 0.88 35.24
CA TYR A 271 18.43 1.80 34.40
C TYR A 271 19.10 1.10 33.20
N GLU A 272 19.68 -0.09 33.39
CA GLU A 272 20.23 -0.88 32.28
C GLU A 272 19.15 -1.26 31.26
N LEU A 273 17.96 -1.63 31.75
CA LEU A 273 16.82 -1.96 30.89
C LEU A 273 16.32 -0.74 30.10
N ILE A 274 16.20 0.44 30.71
CA ILE A 274 15.74 1.64 29.97
C ILE A 274 16.78 2.10 28.94
N VAL A 275 18.09 1.94 29.21
CA VAL A 275 19.15 2.21 28.21
C VAL A 275 19.02 1.26 27.03
N LYS A 276 18.71 -0.02 27.28
CA LYS A 276 18.46 -0.99 26.20
C LYS A 276 17.19 -0.64 25.41
N ILE A 277 16.11 -0.27 26.09
CA ILE A 277 14.84 0.16 25.46
C ILE A 277 15.08 1.38 24.56
N ASP A 278 15.86 2.37 25.00
CA ASP A 278 16.19 3.57 24.21
C ASP A 278 16.95 3.21 22.92
N ALA A 279 17.93 2.30 23.00
CA ALA A 279 18.68 1.84 21.83
C ALA A 279 17.81 1.04 20.84
N GLU A 280 17.06 0.06 21.32
CA GLU A 280 16.21 -0.79 20.48
C GLU A 280 15.04 -0.01 19.85
N LEU A 281 14.44 0.92 20.59
CA LEU A 281 13.41 1.82 20.05
C LEU A 281 14.01 2.77 19.00
N GLY A 282 15.26 3.21 19.21
CA GLY A 282 16.03 3.98 18.25
C GLY A 282 16.17 3.28 16.90
N GLU A 283 16.52 1.99 16.93
CA GLU A 283 16.69 1.18 15.73
C GLU A 283 15.36 0.96 15.00
N VAL A 284 14.30 0.59 15.72
CA VAL A 284 12.96 0.40 15.14
C VAL A 284 12.44 1.68 14.50
N HIS A 285 12.65 2.83 15.15
CA HIS A 285 12.29 4.12 14.58
C HIS A 285 13.11 4.44 13.33
N HIS A 286 14.42 4.15 13.32
CA HIS A 286 15.24 4.35 12.13
C HIS A 286 14.74 3.53 10.93
N GLN A 287 14.43 2.25 11.14
CA GLN A 287 13.87 1.36 10.11
C GLN A 287 12.52 1.87 9.61
N HIS A 288 11.61 2.26 10.52
CA HIS A 288 10.32 2.84 10.15
C HIS A 288 10.47 4.14 9.34
N GLY A 289 11.39 5.03 9.73
CA GLY A 289 11.71 6.24 8.99
C GLY A 289 12.31 5.97 7.59
N GLN A 290 13.04 4.86 7.41
CA GLN A 290 13.45 4.41 6.07
C GLN A 290 12.23 4.00 5.24
N LEU A 291 11.29 3.24 5.79
CA LEU A 291 10.05 2.87 5.10
C LEU A 291 9.20 4.09 4.71
N LEU A 292 9.17 5.12 5.55
CA LEU A 292 8.51 6.37 5.22
C LEU A 292 9.14 7.02 3.97
N ARG A 293 10.47 7.05 3.85
CA ARG A 293 11.16 7.55 2.65
C ARG A 293 10.87 6.69 1.42
N GLU A 294 10.93 5.37 1.56
CA GLU A 294 10.59 4.45 0.46
C GLU A 294 9.13 4.61 0.01
N SER A 295 8.21 4.90 0.93
CA SER A 295 6.81 5.17 0.61
C SER A 295 6.64 6.43 -0.24
N ILE A 296 7.46 7.46 0.02
CA ILE A 296 7.49 8.70 -0.77
C ILE A 296 8.01 8.42 -2.17
N GLU A 297 9.12 7.70 -2.28
CA GLU A 297 9.71 7.32 -3.58
C GLU A 297 8.75 6.46 -4.42
N LEU A 298 8.03 5.52 -3.78
CA LEU A 298 6.98 4.76 -4.45
C LEU A 298 5.82 5.64 -4.91
N LYS A 299 5.40 6.60 -4.07
CA LYS A 299 4.32 7.54 -4.39
C LYS A 299 4.66 8.44 -5.57
N THR A 300 5.91 8.90 -5.68
CA THR A 300 6.34 9.83 -6.72
C THR A 300 6.85 9.09 -7.95
N THR A 301 7.99 8.41 -7.82
CA THR A 301 8.74 7.84 -8.95
C THR A 301 8.06 6.62 -9.53
N ALA A 302 7.64 5.67 -8.69
CA ALA A 302 7.10 4.40 -9.19
C ALA A 302 5.69 4.55 -9.77
N LEU A 303 4.81 5.31 -9.10
CA LEU A 303 3.48 5.61 -9.64
C LEU A 303 3.57 6.46 -10.91
N GLN A 304 4.45 7.46 -10.97
CA GLN A 304 4.62 8.25 -12.18
C GLN A 304 5.16 7.40 -13.34
N ALA A 305 6.19 6.58 -13.11
CA ALA A 305 6.74 5.68 -14.13
C ALA A 305 5.69 4.66 -14.62
N ALA A 306 4.84 4.19 -13.72
CA ALA A 306 3.76 3.29 -14.06
C ALA A 306 2.63 3.97 -14.85
N GLN A 307 2.28 5.21 -14.48
CA GLN A 307 1.35 6.04 -15.23
C GLN A 307 1.89 6.27 -16.65
N GLU A 308 3.15 6.67 -16.78
CA GLU A 308 3.82 6.82 -18.08
C GLU A 308 3.80 5.49 -18.87
N SER A 309 4.07 4.36 -18.22
CA SER A 309 4.02 3.04 -18.83
C SER A 309 2.63 2.65 -19.34
N LEU A 310 1.54 2.99 -18.64
CA LEU A 310 0.17 2.77 -19.13
C LEU A 310 -0.10 3.52 -20.43
N TYR A 311 0.36 4.77 -20.51
CA TYR A 311 0.20 5.59 -21.71
C TYR A 311 1.06 5.08 -22.87
N TYR A 312 2.27 4.60 -22.59
CA TYR A 312 3.09 3.94 -23.61
C TYR A 312 2.58 2.53 -23.97
N ALA A 313 1.85 1.84 -23.10
CA ALA A 313 1.25 0.53 -23.38
C ALA A 313 0.07 0.62 -24.37
N GLY A 314 -0.60 1.77 -24.44
CA GLY A 314 -1.59 2.12 -25.48
C GLY A 314 -0.97 2.42 -26.86
N ILE A 315 0.36 2.53 -26.94
CA ILE A 315 1.12 2.47 -28.19
C ILE A 315 1.58 1.02 -28.33
N ASP A 316 0.73 0.16 -28.91
CA ASP A 316 0.96 -1.27 -29.17
C ASP A 316 2.25 -1.83 -28.55
N SER A 317 2.20 -2.10 -27.24
CA SER A 317 3.32 -2.68 -26.52
C SER A 317 3.54 -4.11 -27.03
N PHE A 318 4.36 -4.22 -28.06
CA PHE A 318 4.69 -5.48 -28.70
C PHE A 318 5.49 -6.35 -27.73
N ASN A 319 4.82 -7.32 -27.11
CA ASN A 319 5.47 -8.27 -26.22
C ASN A 319 6.28 -9.27 -27.07
N PHE A 320 7.56 -8.96 -27.31
CA PHE A 320 8.47 -9.77 -28.13
C PHE A 320 8.49 -11.25 -27.73
N GLN A 321 8.45 -11.54 -26.42
CA GLN A 321 8.45 -12.91 -25.90
C GLN A 321 7.21 -13.67 -26.37
N LYS A 322 6.03 -13.07 -26.20
CA LYS A 322 4.75 -13.71 -26.49
C LYS A 322 4.41 -13.73 -27.99
N GLU A 323 4.73 -12.65 -28.70
CA GLU A 323 4.30 -12.47 -30.10
C GLU A 323 5.30 -13.02 -31.11
N ILE A 324 6.61 -12.92 -30.87
CA ILE A 324 7.63 -13.47 -31.78
C ILE A 324 8.16 -14.78 -31.24
N THR A 325 8.71 -14.78 -30.03
CA THR A 325 9.50 -15.92 -29.53
C THR A 325 8.64 -17.17 -29.35
N GLU A 326 7.49 -17.04 -28.68
CA GLU A 326 6.56 -18.16 -28.47
C GLU A 326 5.93 -18.65 -29.78
N GLN A 327 5.62 -17.76 -30.74
CA GLN A 327 5.10 -18.19 -32.05
C GLN A 327 6.16 -18.90 -32.89
N LEU A 328 7.42 -18.43 -32.86
CA LEU A 328 8.53 -19.02 -33.60
C LEU A 328 8.95 -20.39 -33.04
N LEU A 329 8.86 -20.57 -31.72
CA LEU A 329 9.19 -21.83 -31.05
C LEU A 329 8.01 -22.80 -30.99
N GLY A 330 6.78 -22.29 -30.90
CA GLY A 330 5.56 -23.08 -30.73
C GLY A 330 5.01 -23.69 -32.02
N ALA A 331 5.25 -23.06 -33.17
CA ALA A 331 4.88 -23.58 -34.48
C ALA A 331 6.13 -23.78 -35.35
N PRO A 332 6.27 -24.92 -36.05
CA PRO A 332 7.35 -25.08 -37.03
C PRO A 332 7.10 -24.17 -38.23
N LEU A 333 7.57 -22.93 -38.14
CA LEU A 333 7.53 -21.98 -39.24
C LEU A 333 8.45 -22.47 -40.38
N PRO A 334 8.07 -22.25 -41.65
CA PRO A 334 8.98 -22.47 -42.78
C PRO A 334 10.28 -21.70 -42.57
N LEU A 335 11.42 -22.33 -42.88
CA LEU A 335 12.77 -21.77 -42.71
C LEU A 335 12.96 -20.37 -43.31
N THR A 336 12.27 -20.08 -44.41
CA THR A 336 12.29 -18.77 -45.07
C THR A 336 11.62 -17.70 -44.21
N ALA A 337 10.47 -18.00 -43.60
CA ALA A 337 9.73 -17.07 -42.74
C ALA A 337 10.47 -16.84 -41.41
N ALA A 338 11.03 -17.89 -40.82
CA ALA A 338 11.84 -17.79 -39.61
C ALA A 338 13.10 -16.94 -39.85
N ARG A 339 13.75 -17.09 -41.01
CA ARG A 339 14.91 -16.27 -41.38
C ARG A 339 14.56 -14.79 -41.47
N THR A 340 13.45 -14.43 -42.14
CA THR A 340 13.01 -13.04 -42.25
C THR A 340 12.70 -12.41 -40.89
N LEU A 341 12.15 -13.18 -39.94
CA LEU A 341 11.88 -12.69 -38.58
C LEU A 341 13.15 -12.46 -37.76
N VAL A 342 14.18 -13.31 -37.93
CA VAL A 342 15.40 -13.28 -37.12
C VAL A 342 16.48 -12.37 -37.72
N GLU A 343 16.47 -12.14 -39.03
CA GLU A 343 17.46 -11.33 -39.77
C GLU A 343 17.71 -9.91 -39.21
N PRO A 344 16.70 -9.15 -38.76
CA PRO A 344 16.92 -7.84 -38.11
C PRO A 344 17.69 -7.92 -36.78
N PHE A 345 17.65 -9.08 -36.11
CA PHE A 345 18.29 -9.33 -34.82
C PHE A 345 19.67 -10.01 -34.95
N LEU A 346 20.01 -10.47 -36.15
CA LEU A 346 21.34 -11.02 -36.41
C LEU A 346 22.30 -9.86 -36.66
N PHE A 347 23.14 -9.60 -35.67
CA PHE A 347 24.24 -8.66 -35.83
C PHE A 347 25.21 -9.18 -36.89
N MET A 348 25.73 -8.27 -37.70
CA MET A 348 26.86 -8.56 -38.58
C MET A 348 28.02 -9.05 -37.70
N GLU A 349 28.67 -10.14 -38.10
CA GLU A 349 29.72 -10.79 -37.31
C GLU A 349 30.81 -9.77 -36.92
N GLN A 350 30.82 -9.37 -35.64
CA GLN A 350 31.83 -8.47 -35.11
C GLN A 350 33.07 -9.28 -34.75
N SER A 351 34.12 -9.18 -35.55
CA SER A 351 35.41 -9.76 -35.19
C SER A 351 35.95 -9.02 -33.97
N ARG A 352 36.17 -9.73 -32.85
CA ARG A 352 36.85 -9.17 -31.67
C ARG A 352 38.32 -8.93 -32.01
N GLN A 353 38.63 -7.71 -32.44
CA GLN A 353 40.00 -7.27 -32.68
C GLN A 353 40.42 -6.31 -31.58
N TRP A 354 41.60 -6.55 -31.02
CA TRP A 354 42.20 -5.64 -30.07
C TRP A 354 42.84 -4.47 -30.83
N SER A 355 42.26 -3.28 -30.71
CA SER A 355 42.84 -2.07 -31.29
C SER A 355 43.96 -1.55 -30.38
N PRO A 356 45.20 -1.35 -30.88
CA PRO A 356 46.30 -0.78 -30.09
C PRO A 356 46.00 0.61 -29.49
N LEU A 357 45.04 1.33 -30.07
CA LEU A 357 44.59 2.63 -29.56
C LEU A 357 43.83 2.54 -28.23
N THR A 358 43.37 1.35 -27.84
CA THR A 358 42.73 1.14 -26.51
C THR A 358 43.69 1.42 -25.36
N VAL A 359 45.00 1.33 -25.54
CA VAL A 359 46.00 1.66 -24.51
C VAL A 359 45.93 3.13 -24.10
N PHE A 360 45.55 4.03 -25.02
CA PHE A 360 45.43 5.47 -24.78
C PHE A 360 44.01 5.89 -24.38
N SER A 361 43.07 4.95 -24.32
CA SER A 361 41.72 5.24 -23.84
C SER A 361 41.74 5.57 -22.34
N ARG A 362 40.77 6.38 -21.88
CA ARG A 362 40.67 6.73 -20.46
C ARG A 362 40.48 5.45 -19.63
N GLN A 363 41.47 5.11 -18.83
CA GLN A 363 41.38 3.98 -17.90
C GLN A 363 40.47 4.39 -16.73
N ARG A 364 39.34 3.68 -16.58
CA ARG A 364 38.53 3.81 -15.37
C ARG A 364 39.30 3.18 -14.21
N VAL A 365 39.59 3.98 -13.18
CA VAL A 365 40.10 3.47 -11.92
C VAL A 365 38.89 3.00 -11.10
N GLU A 366 38.47 1.77 -11.32
CA GLU A 366 37.46 1.14 -10.48
C GLU A 366 38.07 0.85 -9.10
N ARG A 367 37.58 1.54 -8.06
CA ARG A 367 37.68 1.03 -6.70
C ARG A 367 36.91 -0.28 -6.68
N ARG A 368 37.59 -1.39 -6.39
CA ARG A 368 36.97 -2.71 -6.15
C ARG A 368 35.82 -2.55 -5.14
N LYS A 369 34.60 -2.41 -5.62
CA LYS A 369 33.41 -2.93 -4.96
C LYS A 369 33.20 -4.30 -5.58
N GLU A 370 33.18 -5.32 -4.73
CA GLU A 370 32.68 -6.64 -5.08
C GLU A 370 31.19 -6.51 -5.41
N ASN A 371 30.88 -6.24 -6.68
CA ASN A 371 29.57 -6.57 -7.22
C ASN A 371 29.69 -8.03 -7.70
N GLU A 372 29.50 -8.97 -6.77
CA GLU A 372 29.14 -10.33 -7.14
C GLU A 372 27.78 -10.26 -7.83
N GLY A 373 27.69 -10.90 -9.00
CA GLY A 373 26.56 -10.84 -9.92
C GLY A 373 25.23 -11.27 -9.29
N GLN A 374 24.51 -10.28 -8.77
CA GLN A 374 23.07 -10.23 -8.99
C GLN A 374 22.88 -9.83 -10.44
N GLU A 375 21.96 -10.51 -11.14
CA GLU A 375 21.45 -10.08 -12.42
C GLU A 375 20.85 -8.67 -12.24
N GLU A 376 21.71 -7.65 -12.37
CA GLU A 376 21.31 -6.27 -12.62
C GLU A 376 20.55 -6.31 -13.94
N PHE A 377 19.23 -6.48 -13.84
CA PHE A 377 18.29 -5.98 -14.81
C PHE A 377 18.74 -4.58 -15.24
N LEU A 378 18.69 -4.31 -16.55
CA LEU A 378 18.99 -3.03 -17.17
C LEU A 378 18.63 -1.88 -16.23
N GLN A 379 19.65 -1.35 -15.53
CA GLN A 379 19.49 -0.15 -14.72
C GLN A 379 18.80 0.89 -15.59
N ALA A 380 17.76 1.51 -15.05
CA ALA A 380 17.17 2.69 -15.63
C ALA A 380 18.31 3.60 -16.10
N LEU A 381 18.24 4.07 -17.35
CA LEU A 381 19.19 5.02 -17.94
C LEU A 381 19.67 6.02 -16.86
N ASP A 382 20.99 6.22 -16.76
CA ASP A 382 21.66 7.14 -15.82
C ASP A 382 20.73 8.32 -15.49
N GLU A 383 20.45 8.56 -14.20
CA GLU A 383 19.58 9.67 -13.75
C GLU A 383 20.00 11.02 -14.38
N GLU A 384 21.31 11.19 -14.61
CA GLU A 384 21.88 12.33 -15.34
C GLU A 384 21.45 12.41 -16.81
N ALA A 385 21.37 11.28 -17.51
CA ALA A 385 20.91 11.22 -18.90
C ALA A 385 19.41 11.50 -19.01
N GLN A 386 18.61 10.98 -18.07
CA GLN A 386 17.18 11.28 -18.01
C GLN A 386 16.91 12.76 -17.66
N ALA A 387 17.72 13.35 -16.77
CA ALA A 387 17.60 14.76 -16.44
C ALA A 387 17.88 15.65 -17.67
N GLN A 388 18.90 15.30 -18.46
CA GLN A 388 19.22 16.00 -19.72
C GLN A 388 18.09 15.88 -20.75
N GLU A 389 17.51 14.70 -20.91
CA GLU A 389 16.38 14.49 -21.82
C GLU A 389 15.14 15.29 -21.39
N ARG A 390 14.85 15.33 -20.08
CA ARG A 390 13.77 16.14 -19.49
C ARG A 390 14.00 17.64 -19.71
N GLU A 391 15.23 18.14 -19.65
CA GLU A 391 15.53 19.54 -19.95
C GLU A 391 15.32 19.88 -21.43
N VAL A 392 15.73 18.99 -22.34
CA VAL A 392 15.50 19.17 -23.79
C VAL A 392 13.99 19.18 -24.09
N LEU A 393 13.23 18.28 -23.48
CA LEU A 393 11.77 18.25 -23.63
C LEU A 393 11.11 19.52 -23.07
N ARG A 394 11.50 19.99 -21.89
CA ARG A 394 11.01 21.25 -21.30
C ARG A 394 11.22 22.43 -22.25
N ARG A 395 12.39 22.52 -22.87
CA ARG A 395 12.71 23.57 -23.85
C ARG A 395 11.87 23.46 -25.13
N ASN A 396 11.64 22.25 -25.61
CA ASN A 396 10.81 22.01 -26.80
C ASN A 396 9.35 22.37 -26.54
N TYR A 397 8.79 21.99 -25.39
CA TYR A 397 7.41 22.30 -25.02
C TYR A 397 7.17 23.77 -24.81
N ARG A 398 8.13 24.47 -24.20
CA ARG A 398 8.16 25.93 -24.17
C ARG A 398 8.05 26.53 -25.59
N GLY A 399 8.88 26.06 -26.53
CA GLY A 399 8.83 26.53 -27.91
C GLY A 399 7.51 26.24 -28.62
N PHE A 400 6.90 25.08 -28.35
CA PHE A 400 5.57 24.75 -28.90
C PHE A 400 4.48 25.65 -28.33
N MET A 401 4.52 25.97 -27.04
CA MET A 401 3.55 26.88 -26.44
C MET A 401 3.71 28.31 -26.98
N GLU A 402 4.95 28.81 -27.10
CA GLU A 402 5.22 30.11 -27.70
C GLU A 402 4.64 30.20 -29.13
N LEU A 403 4.79 29.14 -29.93
CA LEU A 403 4.19 29.05 -31.25
C LEU A 403 2.65 29.06 -31.18
N ILE A 404 2.02 28.30 -30.28
CA ILE A 404 0.56 28.29 -30.14
C ILE A 404 0.04 29.67 -29.74
N LEU A 405 0.71 30.35 -28.80
CA LEU A 405 0.35 31.72 -28.40
C LEU A 405 0.50 32.71 -29.56
N GLU A 406 1.53 32.58 -30.39
CA GLU A 406 1.72 33.41 -31.58
C GLU A 406 0.59 33.20 -32.61
N VAL A 407 0.15 31.96 -32.83
CA VAL A 407 -0.96 31.65 -33.75
C VAL A 407 -2.30 32.11 -33.19
N MET A 408 -2.48 31.97 -31.88
CA MET A 408 -3.72 32.30 -31.20
C MET A 408 -3.93 33.81 -31.08
N GLY A 409 -2.85 34.60 -30.93
CA GLY A 409 -2.92 36.05 -30.82
C GLY A 409 -3.80 36.48 -29.64
N ASP A 410 -4.84 37.27 -29.93
CA ASP A 410 -5.83 37.74 -28.93
C ASP A 410 -7.04 36.80 -28.76
N ARG A 411 -7.06 35.62 -29.42
CA ARG A 411 -8.16 34.66 -29.30
C ARG A 411 -8.03 33.82 -28.03
N GLU A 412 -9.16 33.37 -27.51
CA GLU A 412 -9.22 32.51 -26.32
C GLU A 412 -9.25 31.03 -26.68
N ASP A 413 -9.53 30.68 -27.94
CA ASP A 413 -9.55 29.31 -28.42
C ASP A 413 -8.79 29.12 -29.75
N ILE A 414 -8.15 27.96 -29.88
CA ILE A 414 -7.42 27.55 -31.09
C ILE A 414 -7.55 26.05 -31.31
N SER A 415 -7.72 25.64 -32.57
CA SER A 415 -7.72 24.24 -32.96
C SER A 415 -6.33 23.76 -33.40
N LEU A 416 -6.03 22.50 -33.14
CA LEU A 416 -4.80 21.84 -33.61
C LEU A 416 -4.68 21.91 -35.13
N GLN A 417 -5.80 21.83 -35.86
CA GLN A 417 -5.84 22.00 -37.30
C GLN A 417 -5.32 23.37 -37.76
N GLU A 418 -5.68 24.46 -37.08
CA GLU A 418 -5.21 25.81 -37.41
C GLU A 418 -3.70 25.95 -37.15
N VAL A 419 -3.20 25.36 -36.06
CA VAL A 419 -1.76 25.35 -35.75
C VAL A 419 -0.97 24.58 -36.80
N ILE A 420 -1.47 23.43 -37.25
CA ILE A 420 -0.84 22.65 -38.33
C ILE A 420 -0.84 23.43 -39.65
N GLN A 421 -1.95 24.11 -39.98
CA GLN A 421 -2.04 24.92 -41.20
C GLN A 421 -1.04 26.08 -41.17
N TYR A 422 -0.93 26.77 -40.04
CA TYR A 422 0.05 27.84 -39.85
C TYR A 422 1.50 27.35 -39.99
N CYS A 423 1.82 26.18 -39.42
CA CYS A 423 3.15 25.57 -39.56
C CYS A 423 3.48 25.25 -41.02
N THR A 424 2.49 24.78 -41.78
CA THR A 424 2.64 24.46 -43.21
C THR A 424 2.87 25.73 -44.03
N ASP A 425 2.08 26.78 -43.77
CA ASP A 425 2.17 28.06 -44.50
C ASP A 425 3.51 28.78 -44.25
N ASN A 426 4.06 28.66 -43.04
CA ASN A 426 5.35 29.25 -42.64
C ASN A 426 6.58 28.35 -42.90
N ARG A 427 6.42 27.24 -43.63
CA ARG A 427 7.49 26.26 -43.95
C ARG A 427 8.19 25.68 -42.71
N GLN A 428 7.46 25.49 -41.61
CA GLN A 428 7.94 24.85 -40.39
C GLN A 428 7.63 23.34 -40.36
N ASP A 429 7.60 22.68 -41.51
CA ASP A 429 7.29 21.24 -41.65
C ASP A 429 8.17 20.32 -40.79
N ARG A 430 9.38 20.77 -40.45
CA ARG A 430 10.30 20.04 -39.56
C ARG A 430 9.72 19.82 -38.17
N LEU A 431 8.97 20.78 -37.62
CA LEU A 431 8.35 20.64 -36.29
C LEU A 431 7.27 19.56 -36.31
N LEU A 432 6.48 19.50 -37.39
CA LEU A 432 5.43 18.50 -37.60
C LEU A 432 5.97 17.08 -37.84
N GLN A 433 7.28 16.93 -38.08
CA GLN A 433 7.95 15.62 -38.18
C GLN A 433 8.48 15.12 -36.82
N HIS A 434 8.61 16.00 -35.83
CA HIS A 434 9.07 15.63 -34.51
C HIS A 434 7.93 15.08 -33.65
N ARG A 435 8.14 13.91 -33.06
CA ARG A 435 7.19 13.24 -32.15
C ARG A 435 6.75 14.14 -30.99
N SER A 436 7.70 14.90 -30.42
CA SER A 436 7.47 15.75 -29.25
C SER A 436 6.36 16.79 -29.44
N PHE A 437 6.08 17.21 -30.68
CA PHE A 437 4.97 18.12 -30.97
C PHE A 437 3.61 17.47 -30.67
N TYR A 438 3.42 16.21 -31.05
CA TYR A 438 2.19 15.47 -30.79
C TYR A 438 2.08 15.05 -29.32
N ASP A 439 3.21 14.63 -28.72
CA ASP A 439 3.27 14.29 -27.30
C ASP A 439 2.83 15.49 -26.43
N PHE A 440 3.18 16.72 -26.83
CA PHE A 440 2.78 17.95 -26.13
C PHE A 440 1.25 18.17 -26.13
N TRP A 441 0.58 18.05 -27.27
CA TRP A 441 -0.87 18.21 -27.36
C TRP A 441 -1.63 17.15 -26.56
N ILE A 442 -1.16 15.90 -26.60
CA ILE A 442 -1.72 14.80 -25.81
C ILE A 442 -1.57 15.09 -24.31
N LEU A 443 -0.40 15.61 -23.90
CA LEU A 443 -0.12 15.94 -22.51
C LEU A 443 -1.01 17.08 -21.99
N LEU A 444 -1.26 18.11 -22.81
CA LEU A 444 -2.21 19.19 -22.45
C LEU A 444 -3.65 18.68 -22.32
N HIS A 445 -4.09 17.79 -23.22
CA HIS A 445 -5.39 17.13 -23.11
C HIS A 445 -5.54 16.32 -21.82
N GLN A 446 -4.51 15.57 -21.42
CA GLN A 446 -4.55 14.75 -20.20
C GLN A 446 -4.61 15.54 -18.91
N ARG A 447 -3.94 16.71 -18.86
CA ARG A 447 -3.92 17.55 -17.66
C ARG A 447 -5.06 18.58 -17.62
N SER A 448 -5.92 18.59 -18.64
CA SER A 448 -7.11 19.44 -18.71
C SER A 448 -8.16 19.03 -17.66
N PRO A 449 -8.71 19.94 -16.85
CA PRO A 449 -8.40 21.38 -16.78
C PRO A 449 -7.11 21.65 -15.99
N ILE A 450 -6.16 22.35 -16.60
CA ILE A 450 -4.93 22.77 -15.91
C ILE A 450 -5.25 24.08 -15.18
N LEU A 451 -5.39 24.03 -13.85
CA LEU A 451 -5.58 25.21 -13.02
C LEU A 451 -4.24 25.89 -12.72
N LEU A 452 -4.12 27.17 -13.08
CA LEU A 452 -2.94 28.00 -12.84
C LEU A 452 -3.01 28.63 -11.46
N SER A 453 -2.98 27.83 -10.39
CA SER A 453 -2.85 28.35 -9.02
C SER A 453 -1.38 28.61 -8.70
N TRP A 454 -1.06 29.85 -8.30
CA TRP A 454 0.32 30.35 -8.12
C TRP A 454 1.06 29.78 -6.89
N ASP A 455 0.46 28.86 -6.12
CA ASP A 455 0.99 28.32 -4.86
C ASP A 455 1.31 26.81 -4.92
N ASN A 456 2.18 26.37 -5.84
CA ASN A 456 2.73 25.01 -5.79
C ASN A 456 4.27 25.04 -5.88
N GLU A 457 4.92 25.04 -4.72
CA GLU A 457 6.39 24.96 -4.55
C GLU A 457 7.03 23.68 -5.15
N GLY A 458 6.24 22.74 -5.67
CA GLY A 458 6.70 21.52 -6.36
C GLY A 458 6.62 21.57 -7.91
N THR A 459 6.26 22.70 -8.52
CA THR A 459 5.97 22.76 -9.97
C THR A 459 7.21 22.95 -10.85
N GLU A 460 8.38 23.27 -10.28
CA GLU A 460 9.61 23.50 -11.04
C GLU A 460 10.21 22.21 -11.64
N GLU A 461 9.94 21.06 -11.02
CA GLU A 461 10.38 19.74 -11.50
C GLU A 461 9.45 19.13 -12.56
N ASN A 462 8.25 19.69 -12.75
CA ASN A 462 7.30 19.21 -13.73
C ASN A 462 7.72 19.59 -15.17
N ILE A 463 7.48 18.69 -16.12
CA ILE A 463 7.83 18.87 -17.54
C ILE A 463 7.11 20.08 -18.18
N LEU A 464 5.98 20.52 -17.60
CA LEU A 464 5.24 21.72 -18.02
C LEU A 464 5.63 23.01 -17.27
N GLY A 465 6.55 22.98 -16.30
CA GLY A 465 6.85 24.14 -15.46
C GLY A 465 7.25 25.39 -16.27
N GLU A 466 8.03 25.21 -17.34
CA GLU A 466 8.44 26.31 -18.24
C GLU A 466 7.27 26.83 -19.10
N VAL A 467 6.30 25.98 -19.43
CA VAL A 467 5.09 26.34 -20.19
C VAL A 467 4.19 27.25 -19.34
N MET A 468 4.06 26.93 -18.05
CA MET A 468 3.25 27.71 -17.11
C MET A 468 3.80 29.12 -16.87
N LYS A 469 5.12 29.32 -16.98
CA LYS A 469 5.78 30.64 -16.81
C LYS A 469 5.53 31.61 -17.97
N ILE A 470 5.18 31.10 -19.16
CA ILE A 470 5.04 31.89 -20.39
C ILE A 470 3.61 32.37 -20.60
N LEU A 471 2.65 31.72 -19.92
CA LEU A 471 1.25 32.09 -19.99
C LEU A 471 1.02 33.51 -19.46
N PRO A 472 0.15 34.31 -20.10
CA PRO A 472 -0.23 35.62 -19.59
C PRO A 472 -0.81 35.50 -18.17
N ALA A 473 -0.50 36.46 -17.29
CA ALA A 473 -0.93 36.45 -15.89
C ALA A 473 -2.46 36.44 -15.67
N ASN A 474 -3.25 36.60 -16.73
CA ASN A 474 -4.69 36.72 -16.71
C ASN A 474 -5.41 35.39 -17.03
N VAL A 475 -4.68 34.32 -17.36
CA VAL A 475 -5.24 33.00 -17.68
C VAL A 475 -5.33 32.17 -16.40
N HIS A 476 -6.53 31.70 -16.05
CA HIS A 476 -6.76 30.88 -14.86
C HIS A 476 -6.81 29.38 -15.17
N SER A 477 -7.31 29.01 -16.35
CA SER A 477 -7.42 27.60 -16.75
C SER A 477 -7.06 27.39 -18.22
N LEU A 478 -6.37 26.28 -18.48
CA LEU A 478 -6.18 25.73 -19.83
C LEU A 478 -7.01 24.46 -19.95
N THR A 479 -7.90 24.45 -20.94
CA THR A 479 -8.72 23.29 -21.28
C THR A 479 -8.41 22.83 -22.69
N VAL A 480 -8.17 21.54 -22.86
CA VAL A 480 -8.01 20.93 -24.19
C VAL A 480 -9.05 19.82 -24.34
N VAL A 481 -9.81 19.86 -25.43
CA VAL A 481 -10.92 18.94 -25.70
C VAL A 481 -10.78 18.33 -27.10
N GLU A 482 -10.96 17.02 -27.21
CA GLU A 482 -11.01 16.33 -28.51
C GLU A 482 -12.20 16.80 -29.36
N GLN A 483 -11.95 16.99 -30.65
CA GLN A 483 -12.95 17.29 -31.66
C GLN A 483 -13.11 16.14 -32.66
N GLU A 484 -14.26 16.07 -33.33
CA GLU A 484 -14.48 15.09 -34.39
C GLU A 484 -13.59 15.38 -35.62
N GLY A 485 -12.83 14.36 -36.05
CA GLY A 485 -11.97 14.41 -37.24
C GLY A 485 -10.54 13.93 -36.97
N ILE A 486 -10.02 13.07 -37.84
CA ILE A 486 -8.62 12.61 -37.79
C ILE A 486 -7.80 13.46 -38.76
N LEU A 487 -6.82 14.18 -38.24
CA LEU A 487 -5.87 14.96 -39.03
C LEU A 487 -4.71 14.06 -39.45
N GLN A 488 -4.55 13.85 -40.75
CA GLN A 488 -3.37 13.24 -41.34
C GLN A 488 -2.34 14.35 -41.58
N VAL A 489 -1.41 14.53 -40.64
CA VAL A 489 -0.47 15.65 -40.66
C VAL A 489 0.70 15.37 -41.61
N ASN A 490 1.20 14.13 -41.59
CA ASN A 490 2.27 13.65 -42.45
C ASN A 490 2.07 12.14 -42.69
N GLY A 491 2.79 11.54 -43.64
CA GLY A 491 2.72 10.08 -43.92
C GLY A 491 3.10 9.16 -42.75
N ARG A 492 3.52 9.71 -41.60
CA ARG A 492 3.93 8.98 -40.38
C ARG A 492 3.04 9.24 -39.17
N TYR A 493 2.29 10.34 -39.12
CA TYR A 493 1.57 10.77 -37.92
C TYR A 493 0.13 11.17 -38.23
N SER A 494 -0.81 10.57 -37.49
CA SER A 494 -2.22 10.91 -37.50
C SER A 494 -2.69 11.17 -36.08
N ILE A 495 -3.38 12.28 -35.86
CA ILE A 495 -3.89 12.69 -34.54
C ILE A 495 -5.33 13.18 -34.68
N ARG A 496 -6.16 12.96 -33.66
CA ARG A 496 -7.49 13.57 -33.62
C ARG A 496 -7.36 15.08 -33.46
N ASN A 497 -8.26 15.83 -34.08
CA ASN A 497 -8.28 17.27 -33.89
C ASN A 497 -8.59 17.58 -32.41
N MET A 498 -7.92 18.59 -31.86
CA MET A 498 -8.09 19.02 -30.47
C MET A 498 -8.29 20.53 -30.47
N ARG A 499 -9.18 21.04 -29.60
CA ARG A 499 -9.34 22.47 -29.35
C ARG A 499 -8.73 22.79 -28.00
N LEU A 500 -7.83 23.76 -27.98
CA LEU A 500 -7.31 24.38 -26.76
C LEU A 500 -8.09 25.67 -26.51
N SER A 501 -8.61 25.83 -25.30
CA SER A 501 -9.29 27.02 -24.80
C SER A 501 -8.62 27.53 -23.52
N MET A 502 -8.45 28.85 -23.45
CA MET A 502 -7.94 29.58 -22.29
C MET A 502 -9.08 30.36 -21.65
N GLU A 503 -9.32 30.15 -20.36
CA GLU A 503 -10.25 31.01 -19.61
C GLU A 503 -9.48 32.21 -19.04
N VAL A 504 -9.81 33.40 -19.54
CA VAL A 504 -9.28 34.69 -19.08
C VAL A 504 -10.28 35.31 -18.10
N GLU A 505 -9.80 35.94 -17.02
CA GLU A 505 -10.64 36.62 -16.01
C GLU A 505 -11.38 37.82 -16.63
N GLY A 506 -12.53 37.55 -17.26
CA GLY A 506 -13.34 38.53 -18.00
C GLY A 506 -14.72 38.00 -18.42
N ASP A 507 -14.87 36.69 -18.67
CA ASP A 507 -16.16 36.08 -19.03
C ASP A 507 -16.77 35.30 -17.85
N VAL A 508 -17.29 36.06 -16.87
CA VAL A 508 -18.33 35.58 -15.97
C VAL A 508 -19.57 36.44 -16.21
N LEU A 509 -20.52 35.90 -16.98
CA LEU A 509 -21.92 36.35 -17.01
C LEU A 509 -22.84 35.24 -16.49
#